data_AF-A0AA48KCB9-F1
#
_entry.id   AF-A0AA48KCB9-F1
#
_cell.length_a   1.000
_cell.length_b   1.000
_cell.length_c   1.000
_cell.angle_alpha   90.00
_cell.angle_beta   90.00
_cell.angle_gamma   90.00
#
_symmetry.space_group_name_H-M   'P 1'
#
loop_
_entity.id
_entity.type
_entity.pdbx_description
1 polymer ?
#
loop_
_entity_poly.entity_id
_entity_poly.type
_entity_poly.pdbx_seq_one_letter_code
_entity_poly.pdbx_strand_id
1 'polypeptide(L)' 'MTSRSEKPVGRDLMIYDAAEDAVRILNPTARVVYELHREGAAPEAIEAALRTRFRIPDGQDVAADVRRTLADLAAQGLA' A
#
# COMPACT_ATOMS: atom_id res chain seq x y z
N MET A 1 -2.55 10.68 20.75
CA MET A 1 -3.29 9.44 20.43
C MET A 1 -3.78 9.60 19.01
N THR A 2 -3.02 9.14 18.01
CA THR A 2 -3.37 9.27 16.59
C THR A 2 -4.44 8.22 16.29
N SER A 3 -5.70 8.64 16.26
CA SER A 3 -6.81 7.72 15.96
C SER A 3 -6.92 7.56 14.44
N ARG A 4 -6.25 6.56 13.90
CA ARG A 4 -6.38 6.15 12.50
C ARG A 4 -7.26 4.91 12.42
N SER A 5 -8.18 4.88 11.46
CA SER A 5 -9.10 3.76 11.24
C SER A 5 -9.04 3.28 9.80
N GLU A 6 -9.12 1.96 9.62
CA GLU A 6 -9.05 1.29 8.33
C GLU A 6 -10.37 0.58 8.04
N LYS A 7 -10.87 0.74 6.82
CA LYS A 7 -12.10 0.10 6.38
C LYS A 7 -11.97 -0.38 4.94
N PRO A 8 -12.14 -1.68 4.66
CA PRO A 8 -12.24 -2.18 3.30
C PRO A 8 -13.47 -1.58 2.59
N VAL A 9 -13.28 -1.14 1.35
CA VAL A 9 -14.35 -0.64 0.48
C VAL A 9 -14.23 -1.33 -0.87
N GLY A 10 -14.96 -2.43 -1.06
CA GLY A 10 -14.79 -3.28 -2.24
C GLY A 10 -13.40 -3.91 -2.28
N ARG A 11 -12.61 -3.59 -3.32
CA ARG A 11 -11.21 -4.05 -3.45
C ARG A 11 -10.20 -3.07 -2.85
N ASP A 12 -10.66 -1.87 -2.50
CA ASP A 12 -9.84 -0.79 -2.01
C ASP A 12 -9.80 -0.78 -0.48
N LEU A 13 -8.85 -0.03 0.07
CA LEU A 13 -8.76 0.22 1.50
C LEU A 13 -8.92 1.71 1.77
N MET A 14 -9.94 2.07 2.54
CA MET A 14 -10.11 3.42 3.05
C MET A 14 -9.37 3.55 4.38
N ILE A 15 -8.56 4.59 4.50
CA ILE A 15 -7.83 4.95 5.72
C ILE A 15 -8.29 6.35 6.12
N TYR A 16 -8.88 6.46 7.29
CA TYR A 16 -9.27 7.74 7.88
C TYR A 16 -8.31 8.10 9.01
N ASP A 17 -7.73 9.29 8.92
CA ASP A 17 -6.82 9.87 9.91
C ASP A 17 -7.52 11.02 10.63
N ALA A 18 -7.93 10.79 11.88
CA ALA A 18 -8.67 11.79 12.65
C ALA A 18 -7.80 12.99 13.09
N ALA A 19 -6.47 12.84 13.11
CA ALA A 19 -5.59 13.95 13.49
C ALA A 19 -5.47 14.99 12.37
N GLU A 20 -5.54 14.54 11.12
CA GLU A 20 -5.43 15.38 9.92
C GLU A 20 -6.78 15.64 9.26
N ASP A 21 -7.87 15.05 9.79
CA ASP A 21 -9.20 15.00 9.16
C ASP A 21 -9.13 14.58 7.68
N ALA A 22 -8.34 13.54 7.42
CA ALA A 22 -7.97 13.13 6.06
C ALA A 22 -8.49 11.72 5.75
N VAL A 23 -9.08 11.57 4.56
CA VAL A 23 -9.45 10.27 3.99
C VAL A 23 -8.50 9.93 2.86
N ARG A 24 -7.87 8.76 2.93
CA ARG A 24 -7.00 8.19 1.90
C ARG A 24 -7.61 6.89 1.41
N ILE A 25 -7.68 6.70 0.10
CA ILE A 25 -8.16 5.46 -0.50
C ILE A 25 -6.99 4.81 -1.22
N LEU A 26 -6.60 3.63 -0.75
CA LEU A 26 -5.60 2.81 -1.41
C LEU A 26 -6.28 1.92 -2.43
N ASN A 27 -5.83 2.01 -3.68
CA ASN A 27 -6.20 1.06 -4.72
C ASN A 27 -5.71 -0.37 -4.35
N PRO A 28 -6.12 -1.42 -5.07
CA PRO A 28 -5.84 -2.80 -4.67
C PRO A 28 -4.34 -3.12 -4.59
N THR A 29 -3.52 -2.51 -5.46
CA THR A 29 -2.07 -2.70 -5.47
C THR A 29 -1.42 -2.02 -4.27
N ALA A 30 -1.74 -0.74 -4.03
CA ALA A 30 -1.22 0.04 -2.91
C ALA A 30 -1.65 -0.55 -1.56
N ARG A 31 -2.86 -1.11 -1.48
CA ARG A 31 -3.34 -1.87 -0.33
C ARG A 31 -2.41 -3.05 -0.01
N VAL A 32 -2.05 -3.85 -1.01
CA VAL A 32 -1.15 -5.01 -0.79
C VAL A 32 0.23 -4.55 -0.34
N VAL A 33 0.77 -3.48 -0.93
CA VAL A 33 2.04 -2.89 -0.50
C VAL A 33 1.97 -2.43 0.96
N TYR A 34 0.92 -1.69 1.31
CA TYR A 34 0.68 -1.18 2.67
C TYR A 34 0.56 -2.30 3.71
N GLU A 35 -0.29 -3.30 3.45
CA GLU A 35 -0.52 -4.43 4.37
C GLU A 35 0.78 -5.21 4.62
N LEU A 36 1.50 -5.58 3.55
CA LEU A 36 2.74 -6.34 3.68
C LEU A 36 3.88 -5.54 4.31
N HIS A 37 3.99 -4.24 3.99
CA HIS A 37 5.00 -3.38 4.62
C HIS A 37 4.77 -3.25 6.13
N ARG A 38 3.51 -3.09 6.55
CA ARG A 38 3.13 -3.05 7.97
C ARG A 38 3.41 -4.37 8.69
N GLU A 39 3.34 -5.49 7.98
CA GLU A 39 3.75 -6.82 8.47
C GLU A 39 5.28 -7.00 8.51
N GLY A 40 6.07 -6.01 8.08
CA GLY A 40 7.54 -6.05 8.08
C GLY A 40 8.14 -6.74 6.84
N ALA A 41 7.37 -6.94 5.77
CA ALA A 41 7.89 -7.53 4.54
C ALA A 41 8.90 -6.61 3.85
N ALA A 42 9.98 -7.21 3.33
CA ALA A 42 10.96 -6.52 2.50
C ALA A 42 10.39 -6.19 1.11
N PRO A 43 10.89 -5.14 0.42
CA PRO A 43 10.41 -4.74 -0.90
C PRO A 43 10.38 -5.87 -1.94
N GLU A 44 11.35 -6.79 -1.90
CA GLU A 44 11.43 -7.93 -2.82
C GLU A 44 10.31 -8.96 -2.57
N ALA A 45 9.95 -9.17 -1.30
CA ALA A 45 8.83 -10.03 -0.93
C ALA A 45 7.48 -9.39 -1.34
N ILE A 46 7.37 -8.07 -1.22
CA ILE A 46 6.20 -7.31 -1.69
C ILE A 46 6.07 -7.44 -3.21
N GLU A 47 7.16 -7.26 -3.96
CA GLU A 47 7.18 -7.46 -5.42
C GLU A 47 6.69 -8.87 -5.80
N ALA A 48 7.26 -9.91 -5.19
CA ALA A 48 6.89 -11.30 -5.47
C ALA A 48 5.38 -11.55 -5.20
N ALA A 49 4.86 -10.97 -4.11
CA ALA A 49 3.44 -11.04 -3.79
C ALA A 49 2.56 -10.32 -4.83
N LEU A 50 3.00 -9.16 -5.33
CA LEU A 50 2.28 -8.44 -6.39
C LEU A 50 2.25 -9.23 -7.69
N ARG A 51 3.37 -9.79 -8.13
CA ARG A 51 3.44 -10.64 -9.34
C ARG A 51 2.60 -11.90 -9.22
N THR A 52 2.41 -12.43 -8.02
CA THR A 52 1.56 -13.60 -7.76
C THR A 52 0.07 -13.25 -7.77
N ARG A 53 -0.30 -12.07 -7.23
CA ARG A 53 -1.71 -11.66 -7.08
C ARG A 53 -2.29 -10.97 -8.31
N PHE A 54 -1.45 -10.28 -9.08
CA PHE A 54 -1.88 -9.50 -10.23
C PHE A 54 -1.24 -10.03 -11.52
N ARG A 55 -1.98 -9.98 -12.62
CA ARG A 55 -1.42 -10.26 -13.94
C ARG A 55 -0.57 -9.07 -14.38
N ILE A 56 0.72 -9.12 -14.06
CA ILE A 56 1.70 -8.10 -14.40
C ILE A 56 2.55 -8.59 -15.58
N PRO A 57 2.72 -7.81 -16.66
CA PRO A 57 3.61 -8.16 -17.76
C PRO A 57 5.08 -8.28 -17.31
N ASP A 58 5.83 -9.20 -17.90
CA ASP A 58 7.24 -9.46 -17.52
C ASP A 58 8.15 -8.24 -17.73
N GLY A 59 7.78 -7.32 -18.64
CA GLY A 59 8.53 -6.07 -18.89
C GLY A 59 8.24 -4.93 -17.92
N GLN A 60 7.31 -5.08 -16.97
CA GLN A 60 7.02 -4.03 -15.99
C GLN A 60 7.98 -4.10 -14.80
N ASP A 61 8.58 -2.95 -14.46
CA ASP A 61 9.46 -2.78 -13.30
C ASP A 61 8.62 -2.63 -12.01
N VAL A 62 8.15 -3.77 -11.49
CA VAL A 62 7.37 -3.83 -10.26
C VAL A 62 8.18 -3.37 -9.05
N ALA A 63 9.49 -3.60 -9.06
CA ALA A 63 10.37 -3.16 -7.98
C ALA A 63 10.38 -1.63 -7.85
N ALA A 64 10.45 -0.91 -8.98
CA ALA A 64 10.34 0.55 -8.99
C ALA A 64 8.95 1.03 -8.54
N ASP A 65 7.88 0.34 -8.95
CA ASP A 65 6.52 0.67 -8.54
C ASP A 65 6.31 0.45 -7.03
N VAL A 66 6.87 -0.62 -6.46
CA VAL A 66 6.85 -0.89 -5.00
C VAL A 66 7.59 0.22 -4.25
N ARG A 67 8.82 0.56 -4.67
CA ARG A 67 9.61 1.63 -4.02
C ARG A 67 8.89 2.97 -4.07
N ARG A 68 8.31 3.33 -5.22
CA ARG A 68 7.53 4.56 -5.38
C ARG A 68 6.32 4.56 -4.46
N THR A 69 5.57 3.45 -4.43
CA THR A 69 4.39 3.31 -3.57
C THR A 69 4.76 3.43 -2.09
N LEU A 70 5.85 2.81 -1.65
CA LEU A 70 6.35 2.94 -0.27
C LEU A 70 6.73 4.38 0.06
N ALA A 71 7.39 5.09 -0.86
CA ALA A 71 7.71 6.50 -0.68
C ALA A 71 6.46 7.38 -0.58
N ASP A 72 5.44 7.12 -1.43
CA ASP A 72 4.17 7.84 -1.40
C ASP A 72 3.41 7.58 -0.08
N LEU A 73 3.42 6.34 0.41
CA LEU A 73 2.84 5.98 1.70
C LEU A 73 3.60 6.67 2.86
N ALA A 74 4.92 6.69 2.84
CA ALA A 74 5.73 7.35 3.86
C ALA A 74 5.49 8.87 3.89
N ALA A 75 5.39 9.50 2.73
CA ALA A 75 5.05 10.92 2.59
C ALA A 75 3.66 11.26 3.15
N GLN A 76 2.76 10.27 3.20
CA GLN A 76 1.42 10.36 3.78
C GLN A 76 1.36 9.88 5.24
N GLY A 77 2.51 9.57 5.84
CA GLY A 77 2.61 9.01 7.20
C GLY A 77 1.96 7.63 7.35
N LEU A 78 1.87 6.86 6.27
CA LEU A 78 1.26 5.51 6.21
C LEU A 78 2.29 4.37 6.17
N ALA A 79 3.58 4.67 5.99
CA ALA A 79 4.68 3.70 6.04
C ALA A 79 5.70 4.11 7.09
#